data_AF-A0A928KXZ1-F1
#
_entry.id   AF-A0A928KXZ1-F1
#
_cell.length_a   1.000
_cell.length_b   1.000
_cell.length_c   1.000
_cell.angle_alpha   90.00
_cell.angle_beta   90.00
_cell.angle_gamma   90.00
#
_symmetry.space_group_name_H-M   'P 1'
#
loop_
_entity.id
_entity.type
_entity.pdbx_description
1 polymer ?
#
loop_
_entity_poly.entity_id
_entity_poly.type
_entity_poly.pdbx_seq_one_letter_code
_entity_poly.pdbx_strand_id
1 'polypeptide(L)'
;MRHRPKMLIYIFMAIAIISFVIMTIVEKFDFIQCISLVSAILGVILVAVELFQSRKVAEADFIASLNNSFVTSEDYKVAYTLFENYDFENCPDIDLDNVHISNYLTFFETFQLLIERDTISLSMINDLFGYRFFIAVHNPYVQRKKLVKSPDNFKNLYLLEKDWMEYRKKKGLPIFHEEYSLEKQLDAETYKRIISQKK
;
A
#
# COMPACT_ATOMS: atom_id res chain seq x y z
N MET A 1 3.04 24.93 -2.16
CA MET A 1 2.19 24.82 -0.95
C MET A 1 1.48 26.16 -0.67
N ARG A 2 0.47 26.60 -1.47
CA ARG A 2 -0.22 27.90 -1.21
C ARG A 2 -1.55 28.15 -1.97
N HIS A 3 -2.48 27.18 -2.10
CA HIS A 3 -3.78 27.45 -2.74
C HIS A 3 -5.05 27.08 -1.95
N ARG A 4 -4.93 26.51 -0.73
CA ARG A 4 -6.10 26.11 0.06
C ARG A 4 -6.81 27.19 0.91
N PRO A 5 -6.24 28.35 1.30
CA PRO A 5 -6.99 29.31 2.11
C PRO A 5 -8.12 29.98 1.34
N LYS A 6 -8.03 30.05 0.00
CA LYS A 6 -9.05 30.68 -0.83
C LYS A 6 -10.37 29.89 -0.88
N MET A 7 -10.31 28.55 -0.94
CA MET A 7 -11.50 27.70 -0.97
C MET A 7 -12.31 27.77 0.34
N LEU A 8 -11.65 27.81 1.50
CA LEU A 8 -12.33 27.99 2.79
C LEU A 8 -12.98 29.36 2.89
N ILE A 9 -12.34 30.41 2.37
CA ILE A 9 -12.89 31.76 2.30
C ILE A 9 -14.15 31.80 1.40
N TYR A 10 -14.13 31.11 0.26
CA TYR A 10 -15.30 31.03 -0.63
C TYR A 10 -16.46 30.23 -0.01
N ILE A 11 -16.17 29.13 0.69
CA ILE A 11 -17.20 28.35 1.41
C ILE A 11 -17.81 29.19 2.53
N PHE A 12 -16.99 29.90 3.30
CA PHE A 12 -17.46 30.79 4.36
C PHE A 12 -18.32 31.94 3.81
N MET A 13 -17.90 32.58 2.71
CA MET A 13 -18.69 33.62 2.04
C MET A 13 -20.02 33.07 1.52
N ALA A 14 -20.02 31.90 0.85
CA ALA A 14 -21.24 31.29 0.34
C ALA A 14 -22.23 30.97 1.48
N ILE A 15 -21.72 30.50 2.61
CA ILE A 15 -22.52 30.18 3.79
C ILE A 15 -23.07 31.44 4.45
N ALA A 16 -22.30 32.53 4.56
CA ALA A 16 -22.79 33.81 5.06
C ALA A 16 -23.92 34.37 4.18
N ILE A 17 -23.79 34.24 2.85
CA ILE A 17 -24.81 34.66 1.89
C ILE A 17 -26.07 33.79 2.03
N ILE A 18 -25.92 32.46 2.15
CA ILE A 18 -27.05 31.55 2.33
C ILE A 18 -27.80 31.86 3.64
N SER A 19 -27.07 32.09 4.74
CA SER A 19 -27.67 32.52 6.02
C SER A 19 -28.45 33.82 5.89
N PHE A 20 -27.89 34.80 5.17
CA PHE A 20 -28.54 36.09 4.92
C PHE A 20 -29.82 35.93 4.08
N VAL A 21 -29.79 35.07 3.06
CA VAL A 21 -30.96 34.77 2.20
C VAL A 21 -32.03 33.98 2.97
N ILE A 22 -31.66 33.05 3.84
CA ILE A 22 -32.64 32.32 4.68
C ILE A 22 -33.30 33.29 5.68
N MET A 23 -32.55 34.23 6.23
CA MET A 23 -33.07 35.24 7.15
C MET A 23 -34.07 36.19 6.47
N THR A 24 -33.89 36.53 5.20
CA THR A 24 -34.83 37.38 4.45
C THR A 24 -36.09 36.64 3.98
N ILE A 25 -36.00 35.31 3.80
CA ILE A 25 -37.13 34.50 3.31
C ILE A 25 -38.01 33.97 4.46
N VAL A 26 -37.43 33.71 5.64
CA VAL A 26 -38.15 33.07 6.74
C VAL A 26 -38.35 34.02 7.92
N GLU A 27 -39.48 34.73 7.94
CA GLU A 27 -39.89 35.63 9.04
C GLU A 27 -40.01 34.96 10.43
N LYS A 28 -39.92 33.61 10.50
CA LYS A 28 -40.19 32.81 11.70
C LYS A 28 -38.94 32.27 12.41
N PHE A 29 -37.75 32.32 11.81
CA PHE A 29 -36.54 31.81 12.47
C PHE A 29 -35.80 32.93 13.20
N ASP A 30 -35.45 32.68 14.45
CA ASP A 30 -34.58 33.58 15.23
C ASP A 30 -33.15 33.54 14.64
N PHE A 31 -32.51 34.70 14.58
CA PHE A 31 -31.17 34.90 14.02
C PHE A 31 -30.13 33.93 14.62
N ILE A 32 -30.23 33.69 15.92
CA ILE A 32 -29.34 32.78 16.66
C ILE A 32 -29.48 31.34 16.15
N GLN A 33 -30.70 30.90 15.80
CA GLN A 33 -30.94 29.53 15.32
C GLN A 33 -30.36 29.32 13.92
N CYS A 34 -30.49 30.29 13.02
CA CYS A 34 -29.87 30.26 11.70
C CYS A 34 -28.34 30.17 11.79
N ILE A 35 -27.72 31.00 12.63
CA ILE A 35 -26.27 30.96 12.87
C ILE A 35 -25.85 29.63 13.47
N SER A 36 -26.61 29.09 14.43
CA SER A 36 -26.29 27.81 15.08
C SER A 36 -26.31 26.65 14.09
N LEU A 37 -27.34 26.56 13.23
CA LEU A 37 -27.45 25.52 12.21
C LEU A 37 -26.29 25.58 11.21
N VAL A 38 -25.98 26.79 10.75
CA VAL A 38 -24.88 27.06 9.82
C VAL A 38 -23.53 26.70 10.43
N SER A 39 -23.32 27.07 11.70
CA SER A 39 -22.11 26.75 12.44
C SER A 39 -21.94 25.24 12.65
N ALA A 40 -23.04 24.51 12.90
CA ALA A 40 -23.02 23.06 13.02
C ALA A 40 -22.62 22.38 11.70
N ILE A 41 -23.19 22.81 10.57
CA ILE A 41 -22.83 22.28 9.23
C ILE A 41 -21.36 22.57 8.92
N LEU A 42 -20.90 23.80 9.18
CA LEU A 42 -19.50 24.18 9.04
C LEU A 42 -18.57 23.30 9.89
N GLY A 43 -18.94 23.05 11.15
CA GLY A 43 -18.19 22.17 12.05
C GLY A 43 -18.01 20.77 11.48
N VAL A 44 -19.10 20.16 10.97
CA VAL A 44 -19.05 18.84 10.34
C VAL A 44 -18.15 18.83 9.11
N ILE A 45 -18.23 19.86 8.24
CA ILE A 45 -17.38 19.97 7.05
C ILE A 45 -15.91 20.10 7.44
N LEU A 46 -15.60 20.93 8.44
CA LEU A 46 -14.23 21.12 8.92
C LEU A 46 -13.64 19.82 9.48
N VAL A 47 -14.39 19.10 10.32
CA VAL A 47 -13.99 17.79 10.85
C VAL A 47 -13.76 16.80 9.71
N ALA A 48 -14.64 16.74 8.71
CA ALA A 48 -14.45 15.87 7.55
C ALA A 48 -13.16 16.21 6.78
N VAL A 49 -12.92 17.49 6.52
CA VAL A 49 -11.71 17.98 5.84
C VAL A 49 -10.44 17.67 6.64
N GLU A 50 -10.50 17.77 7.96
CA GLU A 50 -9.40 17.41 8.86
C GLU A 50 -9.13 15.90 8.80
N LEU A 51 -10.17 15.05 8.91
CA LEU A 51 -10.03 13.60 8.81
C LEU A 51 -9.37 13.15 7.48
N PHE A 52 -9.78 13.76 6.36
CA PHE A 52 -9.16 13.45 5.06
C PHE A 52 -7.68 13.87 4.98
N GLN A 53 -7.30 14.96 5.65
CA GLN A 53 -5.91 15.40 5.69
C GLN A 53 -5.08 14.54 6.64
N SER A 54 -5.59 14.26 7.84
CA SER A 54 -4.96 13.38 8.81
C SER A 54 -4.69 12.00 8.24
N ARG A 55 -5.61 11.45 7.43
CA ARG A 55 -5.38 10.19 6.71
C ARG A 55 -4.19 10.25 5.76
N LYS A 56 -4.05 11.33 4.97
CA LYS A 56 -2.92 11.49 4.03
C LYS A 56 -1.57 11.66 4.75
N VAL A 57 -1.57 12.35 5.88
CA VAL A 57 -0.37 12.50 6.72
C VAL A 57 0.00 11.13 7.31
N ALA A 58 -0.96 10.41 7.87
CA ALA A 58 -0.73 9.06 8.40
C ALA A 58 -0.22 8.09 7.32
N GLU A 59 -0.75 8.18 6.10
CA GLU A 59 -0.27 7.39 4.96
C GLU A 59 1.20 7.70 4.64
N ALA A 60 1.57 8.99 4.57
CA ALA A 60 2.94 9.41 4.30
C ALA A 60 3.91 8.98 5.41
N ASP A 61 3.52 9.17 6.68
CA ASP A 61 4.32 8.76 7.84
C ASP A 61 4.52 7.25 7.88
N PHE A 62 3.49 6.48 7.52
CA PHE A 62 3.58 5.03 7.43
C PHE A 62 4.52 4.58 6.30
N ILE A 63 4.43 5.16 5.08
CA ILE A 63 5.38 4.85 3.99
C ILE A 63 6.81 5.20 4.40
N ALA A 64 7.01 6.37 5.01
CA ALA A 64 8.32 6.81 5.47
C ALA A 64 8.87 5.85 6.54
N SER A 65 8.03 5.40 7.47
CA SER A 65 8.39 4.41 8.49
C SER A 65 8.75 3.06 7.86
N LEU A 66 7.96 2.54 6.93
CA LEU A 66 8.27 1.30 6.21
C LEU A 66 9.59 1.39 5.45
N ASN A 67 9.81 2.49 4.71
CA ASN A 67 11.06 2.69 4.00
C ASN A 67 12.23 2.76 4.98
N ASN A 68 12.08 3.49 6.08
CA ASN A 68 13.10 3.61 7.12
C ASN A 68 13.44 2.22 7.71
N SER A 69 12.43 1.44 8.10
CA SER A 69 12.62 0.06 8.57
C SER A 69 13.34 -0.82 7.53
N PHE A 70 13.06 -0.60 6.24
CA PHE A 70 13.75 -1.32 5.18
C PHE A 70 15.22 -0.90 5.04
N VAL A 71 15.50 0.40 4.93
CA VAL A 71 16.84 0.94 4.63
C VAL A 71 17.76 1.02 5.84
N THR A 72 17.27 0.84 7.07
CA THR A 72 18.12 0.83 8.27
C THR A 72 18.54 -0.57 8.69
N SER A 73 17.76 -1.60 8.33
CA SER A 73 18.09 -2.99 8.58
C SER A 73 19.26 -3.44 7.71
N GLU A 74 20.34 -3.89 8.33
CA GLU A 74 21.49 -4.45 7.61
C GLU A 74 21.13 -5.74 6.89
N ASP A 75 20.30 -6.59 7.52
CA ASP A 75 19.84 -7.85 6.93
C ASP A 75 19.15 -7.63 5.59
N TYR A 76 18.34 -6.56 5.49
CA TYR A 76 17.59 -6.27 4.27
C TYR A 76 18.49 -5.71 3.17
N LYS A 77 19.48 -4.90 3.53
CA LYS A 77 20.45 -4.37 2.56
C LYS A 77 21.28 -5.48 1.94
N VAL A 78 21.84 -6.37 2.76
CA VAL A 78 22.68 -7.47 2.29
C VAL A 78 21.89 -8.35 1.31
N ALA A 79 20.68 -8.76 1.71
CA ALA A 79 19.81 -9.54 0.84
C ALA A 79 19.43 -8.79 -0.44
N TYR A 80 19.01 -7.52 -0.34
CA TYR A 80 18.63 -6.69 -1.48
C TYR A 80 19.78 -6.54 -2.48
N THR A 81 20.99 -6.21 -2.03
CA THR A 81 22.17 -6.04 -2.90
C THR A 81 22.49 -7.32 -3.66
N LEU A 82 22.35 -8.48 -3.02
CA LEU A 82 22.58 -9.77 -3.69
C LEU A 82 21.47 -10.10 -4.70
N PHE A 83 20.22 -9.76 -4.40
CA PHE A 83 19.11 -9.99 -5.33
C PHE A 83 19.13 -9.01 -6.52
N GLU A 84 19.52 -7.77 -6.30
CA GLU A 84 19.64 -6.73 -7.34
C GLU A 84 20.74 -7.05 -8.35
N ASN A 85 21.87 -7.61 -7.89
CA ASN A 85 22.99 -8.01 -8.74
C ASN A 85 22.90 -9.48 -9.18
N TYR A 86 21.75 -10.12 -9.00
CA TYR A 86 21.58 -11.52 -9.35
C TYR A 86 21.58 -11.72 -10.86
N ASP A 87 22.35 -12.71 -11.33
CA ASP A 87 22.36 -13.11 -12.72
C ASP A 87 21.21 -14.10 -13.01
N PHE A 88 20.11 -13.57 -13.54
CA PHE A 88 18.93 -14.35 -13.91
C PHE A 88 19.13 -15.24 -15.15
N GLU A 89 20.21 -15.08 -15.91
CA GLU A 89 20.53 -15.94 -17.05
C GLU A 89 21.26 -17.19 -16.58
N ASN A 90 22.29 -17.03 -15.76
CA ASN A 90 23.12 -18.15 -15.28
C ASN A 90 22.60 -18.78 -13.99
N CYS A 91 21.69 -18.10 -13.28
CA CYS A 91 21.05 -18.58 -12.05
C CYS A 91 22.02 -19.15 -10.99
N PRO A 92 23.11 -18.42 -10.64
CA PRO A 92 24.11 -18.92 -9.71
C PRO A 92 23.53 -19.15 -8.31
N ASP A 93 24.25 -19.93 -7.51
CA ASP A 93 23.98 -19.97 -6.07
C ASP A 93 24.56 -18.72 -5.39
N ILE A 94 23.83 -18.21 -4.41
CA ILE A 94 24.21 -17.00 -3.66
C ILE A 94 24.78 -17.43 -2.30
N ASP A 95 25.86 -16.79 -1.86
CA ASP A 95 26.33 -16.88 -0.49
C ASP A 95 25.48 -15.99 0.42
N LEU A 96 24.27 -16.47 0.75
CA LEU A 96 23.33 -15.79 1.63
C LEU A 96 22.65 -16.78 2.57
N ASP A 97 22.75 -16.50 3.87
CA ASP A 97 22.16 -17.36 4.88
C ASP A 97 20.63 -17.40 4.80
N ASN A 98 20.09 -18.54 5.23
CA ASN A 98 18.65 -18.74 5.33
C ASN A 98 17.95 -17.67 6.19
N VAL A 99 18.63 -17.12 7.18
CA VAL A 99 18.09 -16.11 8.10
C VAL A 99 17.83 -14.82 7.34
N HIS A 100 18.80 -14.31 6.60
CA HIS A 100 18.68 -13.09 5.79
C HIS A 100 17.54 -13.20 4.76
N ILE A 101 17.46 -14.33 4.06
CA ILE A 101 16.36 -14.59 3.10
C ILE A 101 15.02 -14.58 3.83
N SER A 102 14.93 -15.25 4.98
CA SER A 102 13.66 -15.34 5.72
C SER A 102 13.24 -13.98 6.27
N ASN A 103 14.15 -13.18 6.81
CA ASN A 103 13.88 -11.83 7.31
C ASN A 103 13.38 -10.93 6.17
N TYR A 104 14.06 -10.98 5.01
CA TYR A 104 13.66 -10.23 3.83
C TYR A 104 12.26 -10.61 3.33
N LEU A 105 11.98 -11.90 3.23
CA LEU A 105 10.67 -12.41 2.80
C LEU A 105 9.56 -12.07 3.82
N THR A 106 9.85 -12.19 5.12
CA THR A 106 8.91 -11.87 6.21
C THR A 106 8.49 -10.41 6.16
N PHE A 107 9.40 -9.49 5.82
CA PHE A 107 9.07 -8.08 5.61
C PHE A 107 7.92 -7.92 4.60
N PHE A 108 7.98 -8.60 3.45
CA PHE A 108 6.92 -8.55 2.45
C PHE A 108 5.66 -9.32 2.83
N GLU A 109 5.77 -10.41 3.60
CA GLU A 109 4.59 -11.09 4.14
C GLU A 109 3.72 -10.17 4.98
N THR A 110 4.32 -9.21 5.70
CA THR A 110 3.55 -8.23 6.46
C THR A 110 2.65 -7.38 5.55
N PHE A 111 3.03 -7.16 4.29
CA PHE A 111 2.19 -6.37 3.37
C PHE A 111 0.90 -7.09 3.02
N GLN A 112 0.94 -8.40 2.81
CA GLN A 112 -0.28 -9.17 2.57
C GLN A 112 -1.28 -9.02 3.72
N LEU A 113 -0.79 -9.14 4.96
CA LEU A 113 -1.62 -9.00 6.16
C LEU A 113 -2.21 -7.59 6.31
N LEU A 114 -1.47 -6.56 5.89
CA LEU A 114 -1.93 -5.18 5.94
C LEU A 114 -2.90 -4.83 4.81
N ILE A 115 -2.73 -5.42 3.62
CA ILE A 115 -3.64 -5.30 2.49
C ILE A 115 -4.98 -5.98 2.82
N GLU A 116 -4.95 -7.19 3.40
CA GLU A 116 -6.16 -7.91 3.82
C GLU A 116 -6.98 -7.17 4.89
N ARG A 117 -6.34 -6.27 5.64
CA ARG A 117 -6.98 -5.41 6.65
C ARG A 117 -7.35 -4.03 6.13
N ASP A 118 -7.27 -3.80 4.81
CA ASP A 118 -7.48 -2.50 4.16
C ASP A 118 -6.66 -1.35 4.78
N THR A 119 -5.53 -1.68 5.42
CA THR A 119 -4.66 -0.71 6.09
C THR A 119 -3.74 -0.03 5.08
N ILE A 120 -3.30 -0.78 4.07
CA ILE A 120 -2.48 -0.29 2.96
C ILE A 120 -3.08 -0.76 1.64
N SER A 121 -2.71 -0.08 0.55
CA SER A 121 -3.09 -0.48 -0.81
C SER A 121 -1.86 -0.79 -1.64
N LEU A 122 -1.99 -1.65 -2.66
CA LEU A 122 -0.90 -1.92 -3.60
C LEU A 122 -0.42 -0.64 -4.30
N SER A 123 -1.32 0.31 -4.60
CA SER A 123 -0.94 1.61 -5.15
C SER A 123 -0.02 2.44 -4.25
N MET A 124 -0.17 2.30 -2.93
CA MET A 124 0.62 3.03 -1.94
C MET A 124 2.07 2.53 -1.89
N ILE A 125 2.27 1.22 -2.06
CA ILE A 125 3.58 0.57 -1.90
C ILE A 125 4.28 0.22 -3.22
N ASN A 126 3.56 0.18 -4.34
CA ASN A 126 4.08 -0.26 -5.64
C ASN A 126 5.35 0.47 -6.07
N ASP A 127 5.36 1.80 -5.93
CA ASP A 127 6.44 2.62 -6.49
C ASP A 127 7.74 2.49 -5.67
N LEU A 128 7.61 2.18 -4.38
CA LEU A 128 8.75 2.04 -3.48
C LEU A 128 9.28 0.60 -3.41
N PHE A 129 8.37 -0.37 -3.45
CA PHE A 129 8.66 -1.75 -3.10
C PHE A 129 8.43 -2.75 -4.23
N GLY A 130 7.75 -2.37 -5.32
CA GLY A 130 7.41 -3.30 -6.39
C GLY A 130 8.63 -4.00 -6.99
N TYR A 131 9.66 -3.25 -7.38
CA TYR A 131 10.90 -3.84 -7.90
C TYR A 131 11.58 -4.76 -6.87
N ARG A 132 11.76 -4.26 -5.64
CA ARG A 132 12.40 -4.97 -4.51
C ARG A 132 11.70 -6.30 -4.19
N PHE A 133 10.38 -6.31 -4.24
CA PHE A 133 9.56 -7.49 -4.05
C PHE A 133 9.80 -8.52 -5.15
N PHE A 134 9.65 -8.13 -6.41
CA PHE A 134 9.73 -9.07 -7.53
C PHE A 134 11.13 -9.66 -7.68
N ILE A 135 12.20 -8.88 -7.54
CA ILE A 135 13.56 -9.43 -7.66
C ILE A 135 13.88 -10.48 -6.58
N ALA A 136 13.20 -10.45 -5.43
CA ALA A 136 13.40 -11.44 -4.37
C ALA A 136 12.50 -12.66 -4.54
N VAL A 137 11.21 -12.45 -4.86
CA VAL A 137 10.23 -13.53 -5.01
C VAL A 137 10.44 -14.34 -6.30
N HIS A 138 10.87 -13.66 -7.37
CA HIS A 138 11.20 -14.30 -8.64
C HIS A 138 12.65 -14.76 -8.71
N ASN A 139 13.45 -14.60 -7.64
CA ASN A 139 14.82 -15.07 -7.63
C ASN A 139 14.87 -16.62 -7.60
N PRO A 140 15.45 -17.27 -8.63
CA PRO A 140 15.51 -18.74 -8.69
C PRO A 140 16.22 -19.38 -7.49
N TYR A 141 17.27 -18.76 -6.96
CA TYR A 141 17.95 -19.27 -5.77
C TYR A 141 17.05 -19.21 -4.53
N VAL A 142 16.34 -18.09 -4.30
CA VAL A 142 15.39 -17.94 -3.19
C VAL A 142 14.25 -18.96 -3.32
N GLN A 143 13.76 -19.19 -4.53
CA GLN A 143 12.71 -20.17 -4.80
C GLN A 143 13.15 -21.59 -4.46
N ARG A 144 14.29 -22.04 -4.99
CA ARG A 144 14.85 -23.37 -4.70
C ARG A 144 15.11 -23.57 -3.20
N LYS A 145 15.59 -22.52 -2.52
CA LYS A 145 16.01 -22.60 -1.11
C LYS A 145 14.82 -22.51 -0.14
N LYS A 146 13.76 -21.77 -0.48
CA LYS A 146 12.64 -21.46 0.41
C LYS A 146 11.26 -21.61 -0.24
N LEU A 147 10.92 -20.77 -1.23
CA LEU A 147 9.53 -20.57 -1.65
C LEU A 147 8.92 -21.82 -2.31
N VAL A 148 9.67 -22.52 -3.15
CA VAL A 148 9.22 -23.76 -3.82
C VAL A 148 9.47 -24.99 -2.95
N LYS A 149 10.53 -24.96 -2.13
CA LYS A 149 10.86 -26.06 -1.21
C LYS A 149 9.81 -26.25 -0.12
N SER A 150 9.18 -25.18 0.35
CA SER A 150 8.21 -25.24 1.45
C SER A 150 7.09 -24.22 1.23
N PRO A 151 6.27 -24.41 0.19
CA PRO A 151 5.37 -23.37 -0.30
C PRO A 151 4.22 -23.06 0.67
N ASP A 152 3.76 -24.05 1.43
CA ASP A 152 2.74 -23.88 2.47
C ASP A 152 3.16 -22.87 3.56
N ASN A 153 4.45 -22.72 3.83
CA ASN A 153 4.97 -21.77 4.82
C ASN A 153 4.97 -20.32 4.34
N PHE A 154 4.88 -20.09 3.02
CA PHE A 154 5.03 -18.78 2.40
C PHE A 154 3.78 -18.32 1.67
N LYS A 155 2.62 -18.90 1.99
CA LYS A 155 1.34 -18.64 1.31
C LYS A 155 1.03 -17.15 1.13
N ASN A 156 1.35 -16.32 2.12
CA ASN A 156 1.10 -14.88 2.04
C ASN A 156 1.86 -14.23 0.88
N LEU A 157 3.07 -14.71 0.56
CA LEU A 157 3.83 -14.24 -0.60
C LEU A 157 3.21 -14.69 -1.92
N TYR A 158 2.65 -15.90 -1.98
CA TYR A 158 1.94 -16.38 -3.18
C TYR A 158 0.69 -15.53 -3.46
N LEU A 159 -0.09 -15.23 -2.41
CA LEU A 159 -1.26 -14.36 -2.53
C LEU A 159 -0.84 -12.94 -2.93
N LEU A 160 0.20 -12.40 -2.28
CA LEU A 160 0.71 -11.07 -2.55
C LEU A 160 1.26 -10.94 -3.97
N GLU A 161 2.05 -11.91 -4.43
CA GLU A 161 2.61 -11.94 -5.79
C GLU A 161 1.50 -11.91 -6.83
N LYS A 162 0.50 -12.79 -6.68
CA LYS A 162 -0.65 -12.85 -7.57
C LYS A 162 -1.39 -11.50 -7.64
N ASP A 163 -1.78 -10.96 -6.47
CA ASP A 163 -2.53 -9.71 -6.40
C ASP A 163 -1.72 -8.53 -6.96
N TRP A 164 -0.40 -8.51 -6.74
CA TRP A 164 0.50 -7.47 -7.24
C TRP A 164 0.75 -7.57 -8.74
N MET A 165 0.89 -8.78 -9.28
CA MET A 165 0.96 -9.02 -10.73
C MET A 165 -0.33 -8.58 -11.41
N GLU A 166 -1.50 -8.92 -10.86
CA GLU A 166 -2.79 -8.46 -11.37
C GLU A 166 -2.91 -6.94 -11.33
N TYR A 167 -2.50 -6.30 -10.24
CA TYR A 167 -2.47 -4.85 -10.11
C TYR A 167 -1.61 -4.21 -11.21
N ARG A 168 -0.39 -4.72 -11.45
CA ARG A 168 0.53 -4.19 -12.47
C ARG A 168 0.00 -4.40 -13.87
N LYS A 169 -0.57 -5.59 -14.18
CA LYS A 169 -1.24 -5.87 -15.46
C LYS A 169 -2.38 -4.87 -15.73
N LYS A 170 -3.25 -4.63 -14.74
CA LYS A 170 -4.35 -3.65 -14.84
C LYS A 170 -3.87 -2.21 -15.07
N LYS A 171 -2.65 -1.88 -14.61
CA LYS A 171 -2.03 -0.56 -14.76
C LYS A 171 -1.09 -0.45 -15.97
N GLY A 172 -0.92 -1.52 -16.76
CA GLY A 172 0.04 -1.56 -17.87
C GLY A 172 1.50 -1.44 -17.42
N LEU A 173 1.82 -1.85 -16.20
CA LEU A 173 3.17 -1.82 -15.65
C LEU A 173 3.89 -3.15 -15.91
N PRO A 174 5.22 -3.14 -16.14
CA PRO A 174 5.98 -4.36 -16.38
C PRO A 174 6.04 -5.21 -15.11
N ILE A 175 5.98 -6.53 -15.25
CA ILE A 175 6.28 -7.48 -14.17
C ILE A 175 7.73 -7.90 -14.36
N PHE A 176 8.56 -7.64 -13.35
CA PHE A 176 9.98 -7.97 -13.43
C PHE A 176 10.14 -9.48 -13.34
N HIS A 177 10.89 -10.09 -14.25
CA HIS A 177 11.18 -11.53 -14.24
C HIS A 177 9.93 -12.44 -14.20
N GLU A 178 8.88 -12.10 -14.95
CA GLU A 178 7.61 -12.85 -14.98
C GLU A 178 7.79 -14.33 -15.37
N GLU A 179 8.84 -14.68 -16.11
CA GLU A 179 9.24 -16.06 -16.41
C GLU A 179 9.47 -16.90 -15.15
N TYR A 180 9.87 -16.28 -14.05
CA TYR A 180 10.10 -16.91 -12.75
C TYR A 180 8.94 -16.70 -11.77
N SER A 181 7.73 -16.34 -12.24
CA SER A 181 6.57 -16.23 -11.35
C SER A 181 6.28 -17.56 -10.64
N LEU A 182 5.85 -17.51 -9.38
CA LEU A 182 5.64 -18.70 -8.55
C LEU A 182 4.60 -19.66 -9.14
N GLU A 183 3.62 -19.15 -9.87
CA GLU A 183 2.66 -19.95 -10.65
C GLU A 183 3.35 -20.90 -11.64
N LYS A 184 4.46 -20.46 -12.26
CA LYS A 184 5.21 -21.24 -13.26
C LYS A 184 6.21 -22.20 -12.61
N GLN A 185 6.53 -22.01 -11.34
CA GLN A 185 7.55 -22.79 -10.62
C GLN A 185 6.97 -23.96 -9.82
N LEU A 186 5.64 -24.04 -9.73
CA LEU A 186 4.92 -25.14 -9.08
C LEU A 186 4.03 -25.85 -10.09
N ASP A 187 3.67 -27.10 -9.78
CA ASP A 187 2.59 -27.75 -10.49
C ASP A 187 1.25 -27.04 -10.23
N ALA A 188 0.34 -27.14 -11.19
CA ALA A 188 -0.92 -26.39 -11.17
C ALA A 188 -1.82 -26.77 -10.00
N GLU A 189 -1.75 -28.00 -9.48
CA GLU A 189 -2.57 -28.43 -8.34
C GLU A 189 -2.03 -27.85 -7.04
N THR A 190 -0.72 -27.89 -6.83
CA THR A 190 -0.07 -27.31 -5.66
C THR A 190 -0.25 -25.81 -5.60
N TYR A 191 -0.06 -25.09 -6.72
CA TYR A 191 -0.28 -23.64 -6.75
C TYR A 191 -1.73 -23.29 -6.41
N LYS A 192 -2.71 -23.97 -7.03
CA LYS A 192 -4.15 -23.78 -6.73
C LYS A 192 -4.46 -24.04 -5.27
N ARG A 193 -3.90 -25.11 -4.68
CA ARG A 193 -4.08 -25.44 -3.26
C ARG A 193 -3.64 -24.28 -2.35
N ILE A 194 -2.47 -23.68 -2.61
CA ILE A 194 -1.91 -22.59 -1.80
C ILE A 194 -2.80 -21.34 -1.86
N ILE A 195 -3.17 -20.91 -3.07
CA ILE A 195 -3.96 -19.68 -3.26
C ILE A 195 -5.44 -19.84 -2.85
N SER A 196 -5.98 -21.05 -2.89
CA SER A 196 -7.40 -21.32 -2.58
C SER A 196 -7.74 -21.23 -1.10
N GLN A 197 -6.75 -21.33 -0.22
CA GLN A 197 -6.97 -21.27 1.24
C GLN A 197 -7.23 -19.85 1.76
N LYS A 198 -7.78 -18.92 0.95
CA LYS A 198 -8.10 -17.56 1.40
C LYS A 198 -9.01 -17.67 2.63
N LYS A 199 -8.51 -17.24 3.79
CA LYS A 199 -9.29 -17.25 5.04
C LYS A 199 -10.35 -16.17 4.99
#